data_AF-A0A401SZW8-F1
#
_entry.id   AF-A0A401SZW8-F1
#
_cell.length_a   1.000
_cell.length_b   1.000
_cell.length_c   1.000
_cell.angle_alpha   90.00
_cell.angle_beta   90.00
_cell.angle_gamma   90.00
#
_symmetry.space_group_name_H-M   'P 1'
#
loop_
_entity.id
_entity.type
_entity.pdbx_description
1 polymer ?
#
loop_
_entity_poly.entity_id
_entity_poly.type
_entity_poly.pdbx_seq_one_letter_code
_entity_poly.pdbx_strand_id
1 'polypeptide(L)'
;VKRSLNLEKKEDEATPCKKNHKVSMERFSPVTGTQCLSPFTPRGTHCRARSDVAESNVEKSKTSRRGHLYAAQKELNALRSKVEKSVLVIKATREKLSALQALEGRKEFEYFLGACNKSGDLTAELRKNRELMERRSNQAAKVQ
;
A
#
# COMPACT_ATOMS: atom_id res chain seq x y z
N VAL A 1 -25.49 -11.01 46.40
CA VAL A 1 -25.39 -12.24 45.58
C VAL A 1 -23.98 -12.32 45.00
N LYS A 2 -23.10 -13.18 45.54
CA LYS A 2 -21.75 -13.42 44.99
C LYS A 2 -21.87 -14.48 43.89
N ARG A 3 -21.39 -14.17 42.68
CA ARG A 3 -21.32 -15.14 41.57
C ARG A 3 -19.88 -15.60 41.41
N SER A 4 -19.61 -16.84 41.81
CA SER A 4 -18.32 -17.49 41.57
C SER A 4 -18.31 -18.05 40.15
N LEU A 5 -17.19 -17.89 39.44
CA LEU A 5 -17.01 -18.43 38.11
C LEU A 5 -16.29 -19.77 38.24
N ASN A 6 -16.99 -20.88 37.94
CA ASN A 6 -16.42 -22.23 37.99
C ASN A 6 -15.80 -22.55 36.63
N LEU A 7 -14.47 -22.63 36.56
CA LEU A 7 -13.76 -23.10 35.38
C LEU A 7 -13.55 -24.61 35.53
N GLU A 8 -14.35 -25.40 34.81
CA GLU A 8 -14.12 -26.83 34.63
C GLU A 8 -12.85 -27.04 33.81
N LYS A 9 -11.96 -27.92 34.28
CA LYS A 9 -10.75 -28.31 33.56
C LYS A 9 -11.15 -29.27 32.44
N LYS A 10 -11.21 -28.77 31.21
CA LYS A 10 -11.23 -29.63 30.02
C LYS A 10 -9.85 -30.27 29.88
N GLU A 11 -9.82 -31.60 29.79
CA GLU A 11 -8.62 -32.37 29.47
C GLU A 11 -8.13 -32.00 28.07
N ASP A 12 -6.82 -31.72 28.01
CA ASP A 12 -5.93 -31.69 26.85
C ASP A 12 -6.48 -31.07 25.55
N GLU A 13 -6.97 -29.82 25.65
CA GLU A 13 -6.91 -28.95 24.48
C GLU A 13 -5.45 -28.51 24.32
N ALA A 14 -4.79 -29.02 23.26
CA ALA A 14 -3.40 -28.73 22.94
C ALA A 14 -3.20 -27.20 22.83
N THR A 15 -2.81 -26.59 23.95
CA THR A 15 -2.44 -25.18 24.00
C THR A 15 -1.28 -25.02 23.03
N PRO A 16 -1.29 -24.06 22.09
CA PRO A 16 -0.19 -23.91 21.15
C PRO A 16 1.10 -23.72 21.95
N CYS A 17 2.01 -24.68 21.86
CA CYS A 17 3.32 -24.58 22.51
C CYS A 17 3.91 -23.23 22.13
N LYS A 18 4.22 -22.39 23.13
CA LYS A 18 4.97 -21.16 22.91
C LYS A 18 6.28 -21.60 22.26
N LYS A 19 6.39 -21.42 20.94
CA LYS A 19 7.64 -21.63 20.23
C LYS A 19 8.63 -20.74 20.96
N ASN A 20 9.69 -21.32 21.50
CA ASN A 20 10.82 -20.57 22.03
C ASN A 20 11.48 -19.86 20.85
N HIS A 21 10.85 -18.78 20.37
CA HIS A 21 11.47 -17.89 19.43
C HIS A 21 12.54 -17.20 20.26
N LYS A 22 13.80 -17.63 20.12
CA LYS A 22 14.94 -16.81 20.52
C LYS A 22 14.84 -15.53 19.70
N VAL A 23 14.09 -14.56 20.18
CA VAL A 23 14.07 -13.24 19.57
C VAL A 23 15.38 -12.61 19.99
N SER A 24 16.28 -12.41 19.04
CA SER A 24 17.60 -11.85 19.32
C SER A 24 17.40 -10.54 20.08
N MET A 25 17.92 -10.45 21.31
CA MET A 25 17.77 -9.25 22.16
C MET A 25 18.25 -7.97 21.45
N GLU A 26 19.12 -8.12 20.46
CA GLU A 26 19.60 -7.07 19.56
C GLU A 26 18.50 -6.34 18.77
N ARG A 27 17.31 -6.91 18.59
CA ARG A 27 16.19 -6.28 17.85
C ARG A 27 15.36 -5.32 18.68
N PHE A 28 15.51 -5.35 20.00
CA PHE A 28 14.72 -4.54 20.91
C PHE A 28 15.64 -3.65 21.71
N SER A 29 15.19 -2.42 21.96
CA SER A 29 15.85 -1.55 22.93
C SER A 29 15.87 -2.22 24.30
N PRO A 30 17.02 -2.34 24.98
CA PRO A 30 17.07 -2.92 26.32
C PRO A 30 16.39 -2.03 27.37
N VAL A 31 16.27 -0.72 27.10
CA VAL A 31 15.67 0.25 28.04
C VAL A 31 14.15 0.28 27.91
N THR A 32 13.63 0.19 26.69
CA THR A 32 12.19 0.40 26.43
C THR A 32 11.48 -0.84 25.89
N GLY A 33 12.20 -1.91 25.54
CA GLY A 33 11.63 -3.14 24.99
C GLY A 33 10.99 -2.98 23.61
N THR A 34 11.11 -1.82 22.97
CA THR A 34 10.47 -1.52 21.68
C THR A 34 11.37 -1.86 20.50
N GLN A 35 10.77 -2.34 19.41
CA GLN A 35 11.43 -2.58 18.13
C GLN A 35 11.20 -1.37 17.21
N CYS A 36 12.27 -0.80 16.66
CA CYS A 36 12.17 0.28 15.68
C CYS A 36 11.63 -0.28 14.35
N LEU A 37 10.35 -0.03 14.04
CA LEU A 37 9.70 -0.43 12.78
C LEU A 37 9.80 0.64 11.68
N SER A 38 10.87 1.43 11.68
CA SER A 38 11.02 2.53 10.71
C SER A 38 10.96 1.99 9.28
N PRO A 39 10.15 2.60 8.38
CA PRO A 39 10.04 2.17 6.99
C PRO A 39 11.34 2.32 6.19
N PHE A 40 12.35 3.00 6.75
CA PHE A 40 13.68 3.16 6.15
C PHE A 40 14.70 2.12 6.62
N THR A 41 14.32 1.17 7.49
CA THR A 41 15.24 0.12 7.93
C THR A 41 15.24 -1.06 6.94
N PRO A 42 16.40 -1.45 6.37
CA PRO A 42 16.48 -2.60 5.47
C PRO A 42 16.09 -3.87 6.23
N ARG A 43 15.03 -4.53 5.76
CA ARG A 43 14.59 -5.81 6.30
C ARG A 43 15.47 -6.91 5.71
N GLY A 44 16.67 -7.10 6.27
CA GLY A 44 17.56 -8.19 5.85
C GLY A 44 19.04 -7.91 6.08
N THR A 45 19.68 -8.86 6.77
CA THR A 45 21.12 -9.03 6.99
C THR A 45 21.81 -7.99 7.88
N HIS A 46 21.82 -8.31 9.18
CA HIS A 46 22.94 -8.16 10.09
C HIS A 46 23.66 -6.80 10.10
N CYS A 47 23.46 -6.03 11.17
CA CYS A 47 24.53 -5.18 11.70
C CYS A 47 25.71 -6.10 12.01
N ARG A 48 26.62 -6.31 11.06
CA ARG A 48 27.86 -7.02 11.31
C ARG A 48 28.81 -6.04 11.97
N ALA A 49 28.93 -6.17 13.30
CA ALA A 49 30.19 -5.92 13.96
C ALA A 49 31.27 -6.70 13.21
N ARG A 50 32.36 -6.02 12.84
CA ARG A 50 33.49 -6.64 12.14
C ARG A 50 34.06 -7.76 13.00
N SER A 51 34.08 -8.97 12.45
CA SER A 51 35.02 -10.01 12.83
C SER A 51 35.30 -10.88 11.61
N ASP A 52 36.57 -11.17 11.44
CA ASP A 52 37.21 -11.76 10.27
C ASP A 52 36.78 -13.21 9.99
N VAL A 53 37.12 -13.65 8.78
CA VAL A 53 37.14 -15.04 8.29
C VAL A 53 35.80 -15.63 7.87
N ALA A 54 35.55 -15.64 6.56
CA ALA A 54 35.40 -16.85 5.75
C ALA A 54 34.78 -16.49 4.40
N GLU A 55 35.52 -16.77 3.34
CA GLU A 55 35.07 -16.71 1.96
C GLU A 55 33.81 -17.56 1.78
N SER A 56 32.71 -16.92 1.40
CA SER A 56 31.60 -17.62 0.75
C SER A 56 31.25 -16.86 -0.51
N ASN A 57 31.58 -17.51 -1.63
CA ASN A 57 31.27 -17.13 -2.99
C ASN A 57 29.74 -16.96 -3.15
N VAL A 58 29.24 -15.76 -2.88
CA VAL A 58 27.88 -15.37 -3.23
C VAL A 58 27.97 -14.67 -4.56
N GLU A 59 27.75 -15.45 -5.60
CA GLU A 59 27.52 -14.99 -6.95
C GLU A 59 26.41 -13.93 -6.92
N LYS A 60 26.81 -12.66 -6.90
CA LYS A 60 25.91 -11.52 -6.99
C LYS A 60 25.32 -11.56 -8.39
N SER A 61 24.18 -12.23 -8.53
CA SER A 61 23.33 -12.11 -9.71
C SER A 61 22.96 -10.64 -9.84
N LYS A 62 23.72 -9.94 -10.70
CA LYS A 62 23.41 -8.59 -11.15
C LYS A 62 22.13 -8.71 -11.98
N THR A 63 20.98 -8.70 -11.32
CA THR A 63 19.71 -8.57 -12.01
C THR A 63 19.79 -7.30 -12.84
N SER A 64 19.73 -7.47 -14.16
CA SER A 64 19.81 -6.37 -15.11
C SER A 64 18.63 -5.42 -14.86
N ARG A 65 18.88 -4.35 -14.10
CA ARG A 65 17.86 -3.38 -13.66
C ARG A 65 17.18 -2.65 -14.82
N ARG A 66 17.73 -2.71 -16.03
CA ARG A 66 17.28 -1.90 -17.18
C ARG A 66 15.99 -2.43 -17.83
N GLY A 67 15.84 -3.76 -17.96
CA GLY A 67 14.65 -4.37 -18.58
C GLY A 67 13.38 -4.25 -17.73
N HIS A 68 13.53 -4.35 -16.40
CA HIS A 68 12.41 -4.27 -15.44
C HIS A 68 11.77 -2.87 -15.39
N LEU A 69 12.56 -1.80 -15.63
CA LEU A 69 12.05 -0.43 -15.64
C LEU A 69 11.16 -0.14 -16.85
N TYR A 70 11.49 -0.70 -18.02
CA TYR A 70 10.69 -0.50 -19.24
C TYR A 70 9.35 -1.24 -19.17
N ALA A 71 9.36 -2.48 -18.66
CA ALA A 71 8.13 -3.24 -18.42
C ALA A 71 7.20 -2.52 -17.43
N ALA A 72 7.74 -2.07 -16.29
CA ALA A 72 6.97 -1.31 -15.30
C ALA A 72 6.41 0.01 -15.86
N GLN A 73 7.15 0.70 -16.73
CA GLN A 73 6.67 1.93 -17.37
C GLN A 73 5.51 1.67 -18.33
N LYS A 74 5.55 0.56 -19.09
CA LYS A 74 4.46 0.16 -19.98
C LYS A 74 3.19 -0.19 -19.21
N GLU A 75 3.31 -0.94 -18.11
CA GLU A 75 2.19 -1.28 -17.22
C GLU A 75 1.56 -0.04 -16.59
N LEU A 76 2.38 0.89 -16.11
CA LEU A 76 1.93 2.16 -15.55
C LEU A 76 1.20 3.01 -16.60
N ASN A 77 1.70 3.07 -17.84
CA ASN A 77 1.02 3.77 -18.93
C ASN A 77 -0.33 3.12 -19.26
N ALA A 78 -0.38 1.78 -19.32
CA ALA A 78 -1.64 1.06 -19.54
C ALA A 78 -2.66 1.29 -18.41
N LEU A 79 -2.20 1.32 -17.15
CA LEU A 79 -3.04 1.64 -16.00
C LEU A 79 -3.62 3.05 -16.11
N ARG A 80 -2.81 4.03 -16.52
CA ARG A 80 -3.30 5.41 -16.74
C ARG A 80 -4.40 5.48 -17.77
N SER A 81 -4.20 4.85 -18.92
CA SER A 81 -5.25 4.83 -19.95
C SER A 81 -6.56 4.20 -19.44
N LYS A 82 -6.47 3.19 -18.56
CA LYS A 82 -7.67 2.64 -17.89
C LYS A 82 -8.31 3.65 -16.94
N VAL A 83 -7.51 4.36 -16.13
CA VAL A 83 -8.01 5.40 -15.22
C VAL A 83 -8.69 6.52 -16.01
N GLU A 84 -8.08 7.04 -17.08
CA GLU A 84 -8.67 8.07 -17.92
C GLU A 84 -10.02 7.64 -18.52
N LYS A 85 -10.10 6.41 -19.04
CA LYS A 85 -11.37 5.83 -19.53
C LYS A 85 -12.42 5.71 -18.41
N SER A 86 -12.01 5.29 -17.22
CA SER A 86 -12.92 5.15 -16.08
C SER A 86 -13.50 6.50 -15.65
N VAL A 87 -12.71 7.58 -15.69
CA VAL A 87 -13.19 8.93 -15.37
C VAL A 87 -14.27 9.39 -16.34
N LEU A 88 -14.12 9.12 -17.64
CA LEU A 88 -15.14 9.42 -18.64
C LEU A 88 -16.44 8.68 -18.34
N VAL A 89 -16.36 7.39 -18.01
CA VAL A 89 -17.53 6.58 -17.64
C VAL A 89 -18.20 7.11 -16.38
N ILE A 90 -17.43 7.46 -15.34
CA ILE A 90 -17.97 8.02 -14.09
C ILE A 90 -18.70 9.33 -14.36
N LYS A 91 -18.13 10.21 -15.18
CA LYS A 91 -18.78 11.49 -15.55
C LYS A 91 -20.09 11.27 -16.29
N ALA A 92 -20.09 10.43 -17.33
CA ALA A 92 -21.30 10.11 -18.07
C ALA A 92 -22.39 9.50 -17.16
N THR A 93 -22.00 8.65 -16.21
CA THR A 93 -22.93 8.11 -15.22
C THR A 93 -23.48 9.21 -14.29
N ARG A 94 -22.64 10.14 -13.82
CA ARG A 94 -23.11 11.27 -12.99
C ARG A 94 -24.11 12.15 -13.74
N GLU A 95 -23.87 12.45 -15.00
CA GLU A 95 -24.78 13.23 -15.84
C GLU A 95 -26.13 12.52 -15.99
N LYS A 96 -26.12 11.20 -16.26
CA LYS A 96 -27.35 10.39 -16.33
C LYS A 96 -28.11 10.39 -15.00
N LEU A 97 -27.42 10.23 -13.88
CA LEU A 97 -28.05 10.26 -12.56
C LEU A 97 -28.64 11.64 -12.24
N SER A 98 -27.97 12.72 -12.66
CA SER A 98 -28.49 14.08 -12.52
C SER A 98 -29.75 14.30 -13.36
N ALA A 99 -29.81 13.75 -14.58
CA ALA A 99 -31.00 13.81 -15.41
C ALA A 99 -32.16 13.02 -14.79
N LEU A 100 -31.88 11.83 -14.23
CA LEU A 100 -32.88 11.02 -13.51
C LEU A 100 -33.40 11.76 -12.27
N GLN A 101 -32.52 12.41 -11.49
CA GLN A 101 -32.92 13.23 -10.34
C GLN A 101 -33.89 14.34 -10.74
N ALA A 102 -33.63 15.02 -11.87
CA ALA A 102 -34.50 16.09 -12.37
C ALA A 102 -35.89 15.58 -12.80
N LEU A 103 -36.00 14.30 -13.20
CA LEU A 103 -37.24 13.67 -13.61
C LEU A 103 -38.04 13.10 -12.42
N GLU A 104 -37.40 12.33 -11.54
CA GLU A 104 -38.08 11.64 -10.43
C GLU A 104 -38.23 12.48 -9.16
N GLY A 105 -37.32 13.43 -8.89
CA GLY A 105 -37.40 14.32 -7.73
C GLY A 105 -37.32 13.65 -6.36
N ARG A 106 -36.81 12.41 -6.26
CA ARG A 106 -36.71 11.68 -4.98
C ARG A 106 -35.64 12.28 -4.07
N LYS A 107 -35.98 12.52 -2.80
CA LYS A 107 -35.05 13.04 -1.77
C LYS A 107 -33.93 12.08 -1.40
N GLU A 108 -34.19 10.78 -1.40
CA GLU A 108 -33.16 9.76 -1.14
C GLU A 108 -32.06 9.78 -2.21
N PHE A 109 -32.45 10.09 -3.44
CA PHE A 109 -31.56 10.13 -4.59
C PHE A 109 -30.69 11.39 -4.58
N GLU A 110 -31.22 12.50 -4.06
CA GLU A 110 -30.46 13.72 -3.79
C GLU A 110 -29.31 13.50 -2.79
N TYR A 111 -29.52 12.70 -1.74
CA TYR A 111 -28.46 12.36 -0.77
C TYR A 111 -27.29 11.63 -1.45
N PHE A 112 -27.61 10.66 -2.31
CA PHE A 112 -26.61 9.91 -3.07
C PHE A 112 -25.86 10.81 -4.06
N LEU A 113 -26.58 11.66 -4.81
CA LEU A 113 -25.98 12.61 -5.75
C LEU A 113 -25.09 13.63 -5.02
N GLY A 114 -25.53 14.10 -3.86
CA GLY A 114 -24.78 15.01 -3.00
C GLY A 114 -23.45 14.40 -2.54
N ALA A 115 -23.43 13.12 -2.17
CA ALA A 115 -22.19 12.41 -1.87
C ALA A 115 -21.29 12.29 -3.12
N CYS A 116 -21.85 12.02 -4.30
CA CYS A 116 -21.09 11.93 -5.55
C CYS A 116 -20.47 13.28 -5.94
N ASN A 117 -21.19 14.38 -5.75
CA ASN A 117 -20.76 15.74 -6.09
C ASN A 117 -19.70 16.29 -5.12
N LYS A 118 -19.62 15.74 -3.90
CA LYS A 118 -18.54 16.06 -2.94
C LYS A 118 -17.19 15.49 -3.35
N SER A 119 -17.17 14.46 -4.21
CA SER A 119 -15.90 14.02 -4.78
C SER A 119 -15.35 15.14 -5.67
N GLY A 120 -14.08 15.50 -5.47
CA GLY A 120 -13.45 16.61 -6.19
C GLY A 120 -13.47 16.44 -7.72
N ASP A 121 -13.05 17.48 -8.42
CA ASP A 121 -13.01 17.47 -9.88
C ASP A 121 -11.99 16.44 -10.42
N LEU A 122 -12.51 15.28 -10.83
CA LEU A 122 -11.74 14.20 -11.44
C LEU A 122 -10.94 14.64 -12.67
N THR A 123 -11.43 15.61 -13.46
CA THR A 123 -10.67 16.13 -14.60
C THR A 123 -9.50 16.99 -14.18
N ALA A 124 -9.66 17.82 -13.15
CA ALA A 124 -8.56 18.57 -12.59
C ALA A 124 -7.49 17.64 -12.02
N GLU A 125 -7.88 16.59 -11.30
CA GLU A 125 -6.94 15.61 -10.75
C GLU A 125 -6.20 14.81 -11.85
N LEU A 126 -6.89 14.41 -12.93
CA LEU A 126 -6.25 13.79 -14.10
C LEU A 126 -5.23 14.73 -14.76
N ARG A 127 -5.58 16.02 -14.92
CA ARG A 127 -4.68 17.02 -15.49
C ARG A 127 -3.42 17.18 -14.63
N LYS A 128 -3.57 17.32 -13.32
CA LYS A 128 -2.43 17.37 -12.37
C LYS A 128 -1.56 16.11 -12.49
N ASN A 129 -2.18 14.93 -12.62
CA ASN A 129 -1.42 13.68 -12.79
C ASN A 129 -0.57 13.68 -14.07
N ARG A 130 -1.12 14.18 -15.18
CA ARG A 130 -0.39 14.32 -16.46
C ARG A 130 0.81 15.27 -16.29
N GLU A 131 0.59 16.45 -15.72
CA GLU A 131 1.65 17.44 -15.49
C GLU A 131 2.79 16.89 -14.61
N LEU A 132 2.46 16.20 -13.52
CA LEU A 132 3.46 15.58 -12.64
C LEU A 132 4.31 14.53 -13.37
N MET A 133 3.71 13.85 -14.34
CA MET A 133 4.37 12.78 -15.06
C MET A 133 5.26 13.28 -16.18
N GLU A 134 4.86 14.36 -16.85
CA GLU A 134 5.73 15.10 -17.76
C GLU A 134 6.93 15.70 -17.01
N ARG A 135 6.70 16.26 -15.81
CA ARG A 135 7.81 16.75 -14.96
C ARG A 135 8.78 15.63 -14.61
N ARG A 136 8.28 14.45 -14.22
CA ARG A 136 9.11 13.28 -13.92
C ARG A 136 9.91 12.81 -15.14
N SER A 137 9.30 12.74 -16.33
CA SER A 137 10.02 12.35 -17.55
C SER A 137 11.08 13.38 -17.94
N ASN A 138 10.78 14.68 -17.80
CA ASN A 138 11.71 15.76 -18.11
C ASN A 138 12.90 15.81 -17.14
N GLN A 139 12.68 15.51 -15.85
CA GLN A 139 13.78 15.36 -14.89
C GLN A 139 14.64 14.13 -15.18
N ALA A 140 14.04 13.00 -15.56
CA ALA A 140 14.80 11.81 -15.95
C ALA A 140 15.67 12.04 -17.19
N ALA A 141 15.24 12.91 -18.12
CA ALA A 141 16.01 13.30 -19.29
C ALA A 141 17.16 14.29 -19.01
N LYS A 142 17.08 15.11 -17.95
CA LYS A 142 18.14 16.06 -17.56
C LYS A 142 19.30 15.45 -16.77
N VAL A 143 19.13 14.21 -16.27
CA VAL A 143 20.14 13.50 -15.44
C VAL A 143 20.98 12.53 -16.28
N GLN A 144 20.67 12.38 -17.57
CA GLN A 144 21.48 11.64 -18.56
C GLN A 144 22.30 12.62 -19.39
#